data_AF-A0A2M8CYE9-F1
#
_entry.id   AF-A0A2M8CYE9-F1
#
_cell.length_a   1.000
_cell.length_b   1.000
_cell.length_c   1.000
_cell.angle_alpha   90.00
_cell.angle_beta   90.00
_cell.angle_gamma   90.00
#
_symmetry.space_group_name_H-M   'P 1'
#
loop_
_entity.id
_entity.type
_entity.pdbx_description
1 polymer ?
#
loop_
_entity_poly.entity_id
_entity_poly.type
_entity_poly.pdbx_seq_one_letter_code
_entity_poly.pdbx_strand_id
1 'polypeptide(L)'
;MSRVSYLRIIFVLIVFIALPAGAETVSLQSRKSHEKCVDLKAGQMLEYRFTADGRLDFNIHYHDGDMVHYLVQEKNITEKEGNILAPILQHYCLMWGHGKRGIRTFEYMFDISGEDN
;
A
#
# COMPACT_ATOMS: atom_id res chain seq x y z
N MET A 1 -1.94 48.77 -39.63
CA MET A 1 -3.11 48.13 -39.00
C MET A 1 -2.61 46.99 -38.13
N SER A 2 -2.82 47.16 -36.83
CA SER A 2 -2.36 46.31 -35.73
C SER A 2 -3.03 44.94 -35.74
N ARG A 3 -2.29 43.88 -35.38
CA ARG A 3 -2.85 42.72 -34.68
C ARG A 3 -1.91 42.29 -33.57
N VAL A 4 -2.38 42.54 -32.36
CA VAL A 4 -1.78 42.18 -31.07
C VAL A 4 -2.14 40.73 -30.74
N SER A 5 -1.20 40.08 -30.02
CA SER A 5 -1.27 38.93 -29.10
C SER A 5 -2.30 37.83 -29.31
N TYR A 6 -1.84 36.58 -29.22
CA TYR A 6 -2.14 35.71 -28.08
C TYR A 6 -1.00 34.71 -27.89
N LEU A 7 -0.04 35.03 -27.02
CA LEU A 7 0.87 34.03 -26.48
C LEU A 7 0.02 33.12 -25.58
N ARG A 8 -0.34 31.93 -26.07
CA ARG A 8 -1.03 30.92 -25.27
C ARG A 8 -0.06 30.44 -24.19
N ILE A 9 -0.12 31.06 -23.02
CA ILE A 9 0.50 30.56 -21.81
C ILE A 9 -0.23 29.25 -21.49
N ILE A 10 0.32 28.13 -21.94
CA ILE A 10 -0.07 26.81 -21.45
C ILE A 10 0.44 26.77 -20.02
N PHE A 11 -0.43 27.11 -19.06
CA PHE A 11 -0.26 26.74 -17.67
C PHE A 11 -0.28 25.21 -17.63
N VAL A 12 0.87 24.58 -17.87
CA VAL A 12 1.08 23.19 -17.50
C VAL A 12 1.05 23.23 -15.98
N LEU A 13 -0.12 22.99 -15.39
CA LEU A 13 -0.25 22.52 -14.02
C LEU A 13 0.48 21.17 -13.98
N ILE A 14 1.81 21.22 -13.91
CA ILE A 14 2.59 20.12 -13.39
C ILE A 14 2.17 20.07 -11.92
N VAL A 15 1.06 19.38 -11.66
CA VAL A 15 0.85 18.76 -10.36
C VAL A 15 2.04 17.83 -10.25
N PHE A 16 3.10 18.29 -9.58
CA PHE A 16 4.13 17.40 -9.08
C PHE A 16 3.40 16.45 -8.15
N ILE A 17 2.96 15.30 -8.69
CA ILE A 17 2.56 14.18 -7.88
C ILE A 17 3.86 13.77 -7.18
N ALA A 18 4.11 14.38 -6.03
CA ALA A 18 5.16 13.92 -5.14
C ALA A 18 4.76 12.50 -4.76
N LEU A 19 5.41 11.50 -5.37
CA LEU A 19 5.35 10.15 -4.85
C LEU A 19 5.79 10.25 -3.39
N PRO A 20 4.96 9.84 -2.43
CA PRO A 20 5.35 9.91 -1.04
C PRO A 20 6.63 9.09 -0.86
N ALA A 21 7.63 9.69 -0.21
CA ALA A 21 8.85 8.98 0.13
C ALA A 21 8.48 7.73 0.94
N GLY A 22 8.88 6.54 0.47
CA GLY A 22 8.50 5.25 1.06
C GLY A 22 7.49 4.42 0.26
N ALA A 23 7.01 4.90 -0.90
CA ALA A 23 6.20 4.09 -1.81
C ALA A 23 7.03 3.05 -2.59
N GLU A 24 6.56 1.80 -2.61
CA GLU A 24 7.10 0.69 -3.39
C GLU A 24 6.07 0.23 -4.44
N THR A 25 6.52 -0.02 -5.67
CA THR A 25 5.67 -0.53 -6.77
C THR A 25 5.97 -1.99 -7.06
N VAL A 26 4.92 -2.81 -7.20
CA VAL A 26 5.01 -4.26 -7.43
C VAL A 26 4.13 -4.68 -8.59
N SER A 27 4.67 -5.52 -9.48
CA SER A 27 3.90 -6.23 -10.50
C SER A 27 3.66 -7.69 -10.08
N LEU A 28 2.40 -8.02 -9.80
CA LEU A 28 1.96 -9.32 -9.31
C LEU A 28 1.35 -10.17 -10.42
N GLN A 29 1.96 -11.32 -10.68
CA GLN A 29 1.47 -12.28 -11.65
C GLN A 29 0.20 -13.01 -11.16
N SER A 30 -0.51 -13.63 -12.10
CA SER A 30 -1.68 -14.45 -11.81
C SER A 30 -1.37 -15.57 -10.81
N ARG A 31 -2.27 -15.78 -9.86
CA ARG A 31 -2.20 -16.82 -8.81
C ARG A 31 -0.94 -16.72 -7.93
N LYS A 32 -0.36 -15.52 -7.81
CA LYS A 32 0.76 -15.24 -6.91
C LYS A 32 0.30 -14.33 -5.77
N SER A 33 1.10 -14.34 -4.72
CA SER A 33 1.05 -13.38 -3.63
C SER A 33 2.38 -12.62 -3.52
N HIS A 34 2.31 -11.43 -2.95
CA HIS A 34 3.44 -10.64 -2.50
C HIS A 34 3.24 -10.30 -1.03
N GLU A 35 4.30 -10.39 -0.24
CA GLU A 35 4.29 -10.06 1.18
C GLU A 35 5.40 -9.07 1.50
N LYS A 36 5.05 -8.04 2.27
CA LYS A 36 6.00 -7.16 2.95
C LYS A 36 5.77 -7.29 4.44
N CYS A 37 6.78 -7.78 5.14
CA CYS A 37 6.67 -8.05 6.56
C CYS A 37 7.58 -7.14 7.38
N VAL A 38 7.12 -6.80 8.58
CA VAL A 38 7.79 -5.90 9.52
C VAL A 38 7.65 -6.44 10.94
N ASP A 39 8.66 -6.21 11.76
CA ASP A 39 8.58 -6.51 13.19
C ASP A 39 7.89 -5.34 13.90
N LEU A 40 6.83 -5.63 14.65
CA LEU A 40 6.15 -4.63 15.50
C LEU A 40 6.15 -5.12 16.94
N LYS A 41 6.58 -4.26 17.86
CA LYS A 41 6.40 -4.43 19.31
C LYS A 41 4.96 -4.14 19.70
N ALA A 42 4.54 -4.68 20.85
CA ALA A 42 3.26 -4.35 21.44
C ALA A 42 3.11 -2.83 21.63
N GLY A 43 2.00 -2.27 21.16
CA GLY A 43 1.71 -0.84 21.23
C GLY A 43 2.27 0.00 20.08
N GLN A 44 3.08 -0.56 19.18
CA GLN A 44 3.45 0.11 17.94
C GLN A 44 2.28 0.12 16.95
N MET A 45 2.18 1.19 16.17
CA MET A 45 1.16 1.38 15.15
C MET A 45 1.79 1.25 13.77
N LEU A 46 1.17 0.42 12.92
CA LEU A 46 1.50 0.33 11.50
C LEU A 46 0.43 1.07 10.71
N GLU A 47 0.83 2.19 10.12
CA GLU A 47 0.03 2.91 9.13
C GLU A 47 0.34 2.34 7.75
N TYR A 48 -0.68 2.11 6.94
CA TYR A 48 -0.50 1.50 5.62
C TYR A 48 -1.46 2.07 4.60
N ARG A 49 -1.02 2.04 3.34
CA ARG A 49 -1.85 2.34 2.17
C ARG A 49 -1.39 1.52 0.98
N PHE A 50 -2.32 1.13 0.11
CA PHE A 50 -2.00 0.71 -1.25
C PHE A 50 -3.07 1.15 -2.25
N THR A 51 -2.66 1.27 -3.52
CA THR A 51 -3.54 1.45 -4.69
C THR A 51 -3.08 0.52 -5.81
N ALA A 52 -4.01 -0.10 -6.52
CA ALA A 52 -3.76 -1.09 -7.56
C ALA A 52 -4.50 -0.76 -8.87
N ASP A 53 -3.92 -1.19 -10.00
CA ASP A 53 -4.52 -1.09 -11.34
C ASP A 53 -5.70 -2.07 -11.57
N GLY A 54 -6.01 -2.89 -10.56
CA GLY A 54 -7.14 -3.81 -10.57
C GLY A 54 -7.32 -4.52 -9.23
N ARG A 55 -8.33 -5.38 -9.17
CA ARG A 55 -8.77 -6.03 -7.91
C ARG A 55 -7.74 -7.03 -7.39
N LEU A 56 -7.38 -6.87 -6.12
CA LEU A 56 -6.54 -7.76 -5.32
C LEU A 56 -7.28 -8.21 -4.06
N ASP A 57 -6.86 -9.35 -3.51
CA ASP A 57 -7.15 -9.71 -2.13
C ASP A 57 -6.03 -9.16 -1.24
N PHE A 58 -6.37 -8.57 -0.11
CA PHE A 58 -5.40 -7.92 0.78
C PHE A 58 -5.65 -8.35 2.22
N ASN A 59 -4.58 -8.63 2.95
CA ASN A 59 -4.69 -8.87 4.38
C ASN A 59 -3.44 -8.38 5.13
N ILE A 60 -3.61 -8.16 6.43
CA ILE A 60 -2.51 -7.96 7.36
C ILE A 60 -2.64 -9.03 8.42
N HIS A 61 -1.61 -9.85 8.58
CA HIS A 61 -1.61 -10.96 9.51
C HIS A 61 -0.30 -11.09 10.27
N TYR A 62 -0.34 -11.81 11.37
CA TYR A 62 0.85 -12.29 12.09
C TYR A 62 0.62 -13.75 12.53
N HIS A 63 1.71 -14.44 12.81
CA HIS A 63 1.68 -15.82 13.31
C HIS A 63 1.97 -15.83 14.82
N ASP A 64 1.17 -16.55 15.60
CA ASP A 64 1.43 -16.87 17.00
C ASP A 64 1.52 -18.40 17.15
N GLY A 65 2.74 -18.92 17.09
CA GLY A 65 2.99 -20.34 16.86
C GLY A 65 2.37 -20.79 15.53
N ASP A 66 1.47 -21.77 15.59
CA ASP A 66 0.75 -22.30 14.42
C ASP A 66 -0.53 -21.52 14.09
N MET A 67 -0.92 -20.56 14.93
CA MET A 67 -2.14 -19.76 14.72
C MET A 67 -1.84 -18.54 13.85
N VAL A 68 -2.70 -18.28 12.87
CA VAL A 68 -2.63 -17.07 12.04
C VAL A 68 -3.72 -16.10 12.46
N HIS A 69 -3.33 -14.89 12.84
CA HIS A 69 -4.24 -13.83 13.25
C HIS A 69 -4.34 -12.79 12.14
N TYR A 70 -5.55 -12.55 11.63
CA TYR A 70 -5.83 -11.54 10.61
C TYR A 70 -6.39 -10.28 11.27
N LEU A 71 -5.64 -9.17 11.18
CA LEU A 71 -6.09 -7.86 11.63
C LEU A 71 -6.89 -7.12 10.54
N VAL A 72 -6.57 -7.42 9.29
CA VAL A 72 -7.28 -6.91 8.10
C VAL A 72 -7.43 -8.08 7.15
N GLN A 73 -8.62 -8.26 6.56
CA GLN A 73 -8.85 -9.26 5.54
C GLN A 73 -9.93 -8.80 4.56
N GLU A 74 -9.49 -8.38 3.39
CA GLU A 74 -10.32 -7.79 2.34
C GLU A 74 -10.15 -8.58 1.04
N LYS A 75 -11.22 -8.65 0.25
CA LYS A 75 -11.22 -9.37 -1.03
C LYS A 75 -11.69 -8.47 -2.16
N ASN A 76 -11.07 -8.62 -3.32
CA ASN A 76 -11.46 -7.94 -4.56
C ASN A 76 -11.50 -6.40 -4.49
N ILE A 77 -10.55 -5.78 -3.78
CA ILE A 77 -10.43 -4.32 -3.63
C ILE A 77 -9.30 -3.77 -4.50
N THR A 78 -9.37 -2.48 -4.84
CA THR A 78 -8.34 -1.77 -5.63
C THR A 78 -7.47 -0.85 -4.79
N GLU A 79 -7.91 -0.51 -3.58
CA GLU A 79 -7.19 0.35 -2.66
C GLU A 79 -7.59 0.03 -1.23
N LYS A 80 -6.69 0.31 -0.29
CA LYS A 80 -6.98 0.32 1.14
C LYS A 80 -6.00 1.25 1.81
N GLU A 81 -6.47 1.91 2.85
CA GLU A 81 -5.62 2.55 3.84
C GLU A 81 -6.15 2.30 5.24
N GLY A 82 -5.29 2.47 6.22
CA GLY A 82 -5.68 2.42 7.62
C GLY A 82 -4.46 2.33 8.53
N ASN A 83 -4.75 2.06 9.79
CA ASN A 83 -3.75 1.78 10.79
C ASN A 83 -4.13 0.52 11.58
N ILE A 84 -3.12 -0.18 12.08
CA ILE A 84 -3.31 -1.26 13.06
C ILE A 84 -2.42 -0.99 14.26
N LEU A 85 -2.91 -1.33 15.45
CA LEU A 85 -2.12 -1.36 16.67
C LEU A 85 -1.65 -2.79 16.91
N ALA A 86 -0.35 -3.02 17.05
CA ALA A 86 0.20 -4.33 17.33
C ALA A 86 -0.13 -4.74 18.78
N PRO A 87 -0.92 -5.81 19.01
CA PRO A 87 -1.24 -6.26 20.37
C PRO A 87 -0.04 -6.92 21.07
N ILE A 88 0.85 -7.55 20.29
CA ILE A 88 2.01 -8.31 20.78
C ILE A 88 3.22 -8.10 19.87
N LEU A 89 4.41 -8.40 20.39
CA LEU A 89 5.64 -8.46 19.59
C LEU A 89 5.54 -9.65 18.62
N GLN A 90 5.40 -9.36 17.33
CA GLN A 90 5.38 -10.37 16.27
C GLN A 90 5.85 -9.79 14.92
N HIS A 91 5.99 -10.69 13.95
CA HIS A 91 6.21 -10.35 12.54
C HIS A 91 4.87 -10.18 11.83
N TYR A 92 4.55 -8.96 11.41
CA TYR A 92 3.30 -8.60 10.74
C TYR A 92 3.54 -8.47 9.24
N CYS A 93 2.77 -9.19 8.43
CA CYS A 93 2.89 -9.21 6.99
C CYS A 93 1.69 -8.54 6.32
N LEU A 94 1.96 -7.52 5.51
CA LEU A 94 1.03 -7.01 4.52
C LEU A 94 1.09 -7.94 3.30
N MET A 95 -0.01 -8.59 2.97
CA MET A 95 -0.08 -9.58 1.89
C MET A 95 -1.09 -9.16 0.83
N TRP A 96 -0.64 -9.13 -0.42
CA TRP A 96 -1.49 -8.94 -1.60
C TRP A 96 -1.55 -10.24 -2.41
N GLY A 97 -2.75 -10.67 -2.77
CA GLY A 97 -3.01 -11.85 -3.58
C GLY A 97 -3.75 -11.50 -4.87
N HIS A 98 -3.31 -12.07 -5.99
CA HIS A 98 -4.01 -11.94 -7.27
C HIS A 98 -4.50 -13.29 -7.78
N GLY A 99 -5.77 -13.63 -7.53
CA GLY A 99 -6.36 -14.91 -7.94
C GLY A 99 -6.80 -15.01 -9.40
N LYS A 100 -6.72 -13.93 -10.18
CA LYS A 100 -7.23 -13.84 -11.57
C LYS A 100 -6.10 -13.91 -12.60
N ARG A 101 -6.46 -14.00 -13.88
CA ARG A 101 -5.51 -13.97 -15.01
C ARG A 101 -4.98 -12.56 -15.25
N GLY A 102 -3.79 -12.46 -15.83
CA GLY A 102 -3.09 -11.21 -16.12
C GLY A 102 -2.08 -10.81 -15.04
N ILE A 103 -1.44 -9.68 -15.26
CA ILE A 103 -0.56 -9.01 -14.30
C ILE A 103 -1.37 -7.86 -13.68
N ARG A 104 -1.15 -7.63 -12.38
CA ARG A 104 -1.64 -6.45 -11.67
C ARG A 104 -0.47 -5.69 -11.10
N THR A 105 -0.49 -4.38 -11.25
CA THR A 105 0.48 -3.49 -10.64
C THR A 105 -0.17 -2.76 -9.49
N PHE A 106 0.52 -2.70 -8.37
CA PHE A 106 0.09 -1.92 -7.22
C PHE A 106 1.26 -1.17 -6.62
N GLU A 107 0.95 -0.05 -6.00
CA GLU A 107 1.87 0.73 -5.19
C GLU A 107 1.40 0.64 -3.74
N TYR A 108 2.33 0.47 -2.81
CA TYR A 108 2.04 0.50 -1.39
C TYR A 108 3.09 1.31 -0.65
N MET A 109 2.70 1.81 0.52
CA MET A 109 3.61 2.40 1.49
C MET A 109 3.12 2.05 2.90
N PHE A 110 4.04 2.08 3.85
CA PHE A 110 3.71 1.94 5.26
C PHE A 110 4.66 2.77 6.11
N ASP A 111 4.22 3.11 7.31
CA ASP A 111 5.03 3.73 8.34
C ASP A 111 4.77 3.06 9.69
N ILE A 112 5.78 3.05 10.54
CA ILE A 112 5.70 2.47 11.88
C ILE A 112 5.96 3.57 12.90
N SER A 113 5.01 3.75 13.82
CA SER A 113 5.10 4.72 14.91
C SER A 113 4.88 4.06 16.27
N GLY A 114 5.36 4.71 17.34
CA GLY A 114 5.34 4.19 18.71
C GLY A 114 6.74 3.96 19.27
N GLU A 115 6.92 4.19 20.57
CA GLU A 115 8.23 4.20 21.22
C GLU A 115 8.88 2.82 21.28
N ASP A 116 10.18 2.78 20.99
CA ASP A 116 11.09 1.72 21.37
C ASP A 116 11.35 1.78 22.87
N ASN A 117 10.39 1.35 23.68
CA ASN A 117 10.69 1.00 25.07
C ASN A 117 11.66 -0.19 25.13
#